data_AF-A0A944TZT9-F1
#
_entry.id   AF-A0A944TZT9-F1
#
_cell.length_a   1.000
_cell.length_b   1.000
_cell.length_c   1.000
_cell.angle_alpha   90.00
_cell.angle_beta   90.00
_cell.angle_gamma   90.00
#
_symmetry.space_group_name_H-M   'P 1'
#
loop_
_entity.id
_entity.type
_entity.pdbx_description
1 polymer ?
#
loop_
_entity_poly.entity_id
_entity_poly.type
_entity_poly.pdbx_seq_one_letter_code
_entity_poly.pdbx_strand_id
1 'polypeptide(L)'
;MPAIELADLHVALYNAFSSAEAERARQLYRDSLPLLVSQSVYRMRLTKYVLSKRGITPALHVRAPLPELDEFTRQDVDQMLSDLKAVIL
;
A
#
# COMPACT_ATOMS: atom_id res chain seq x y z
N MET A 1 5.85 -10.61 6.00
CA MET A 1 4.94 -10.30 4.89
C MET A 1 5.36 -8.98 4.27
N PRO A 2 5.75 -8.93 2.99
CA PRO A 2 6.01 -7.67 2.29
C PRO A 2 4.71 -6.86 2.16
N ALA A 3 4.81 -5.53 2.22
CA ALA A 3 3.67 -4.62 2.05
C ALA A 3 2.43 -4.97 2.91
N ILE A 4 2.63 -5.27 4.21
CA ILE A 4 1.56 -5.67 5.14
C ILE A 4 0.48 -4.59 5.31
N GLU A 5 0.83 -3.34 5.06
CA GLU A 5 -0.06 -2.19 5.03
C GLU A 5 -1.15 -2.26 3.95
N LEU A 6 -1.03 -3.23 3.02
CA LEU A 6 -1.99 -3.53 1.95
C LEU A 6 -2.56 -4.96 2.05
N ALA A 7 -2.74 -5.48 3.28
CA ALA A 7 -3.24 -6.84 3.50
C ALA A 7 -4.58 -7.12 2.78
N ASP A 8 -5.48 -6.13 2.73
CA ASP A 8 -6.75 -6.18 2.00
C ASP A 8 -6.56 -6.39 0.49
N LEU A 9 -5.65 -5.64 -0.12
CA LEU A 9 -5.26 -5.84 -1.52
C LEU A 9 -4.72 -7.26 -1.76
N HIS A 10 -3.84 -7.75 -0.89
CA HIS A 10 -3.26 -9.09 -1.06
C HIS A 10 -4.34 -10.18 -1.01
N VAL A 11 -5.33 -10.04 -0.12
CA VAL A 11 -6.49 -10.93 -0.08
C VAL A 11 -7.31 -10.83 -1.36
N ALA A 12 -7.62 -9.61 -1.83
CA ALA A 12 -8.37 -9.42 -3.08
C ALA A 12 -7.65 -10.02 -4.29
N LEU A 13 -6.33 -9.82 -4.40
CA LEU A 13 -5.49 -10.42 -5.44
C LEU A 13 -5.53 -11.94 -5.39
N TYR A 14 -5.34 -12.52 -4.20
CA TYR A 14 -5.35 -13.97 -4.02
C TYR A 14 -6.72 -14.57 -4.37
N ASN A 15 -7.81 -13.92 -3.95
CA ASN A 15 -9.16 -14.39 -4.26
C ASN A 15 -9.43 -14.35 -5.76
N ALA A 16 -9.13 -13.23 -6.44
CA ALA A 16 -9.30 -13.12 -7.89
C ALA A 16 -8.49 -14.18 -8.65
N PHE A 17 -7.23 -14.40 -8.24
CA PHE A 17 -6.38 -15.43 -8.84
C PHE A 17 -6.94 -16.84 -8.60
N SER A 18 -7.35 -17.16 -7.36
CA SER A 18 -7.86 -18.47 -6.98
C SER A 18 -9.21 -18.79 -7.65
N SER A 19 -10.00 -17.78 -7.96
CA SER A 19 -11.25 -17.88 -8.72
C SER A 19 -11.06 -17.86 -10.25
N ALA A 20 -9.81 -17.95 -10.74
CA ALA A 20 -9.46 -17.87 -12.17
C ALA A 20 -9.86 -16.56 -12.88
N GLU A 21 -10.06 -15.47 -12.12
CA GLU A 21 -10.34 -14.14 -12.65
C GLU A 21 -9.04 -13.40 -13.02
N ALA A 22 -8.32 -13.93 -14.01
CA ALA A 22 -6.97 -13.48 -14.34
C ALA A 22 -6.88 -11.98 -14.67
N GLU A 23 -7.90 -11.40 -15.32
CA GLU A 23 -7.89 -9.97 -15.63
C GLU A 23 -8.14 -9.10 -14.40
N ARG A 24 -9.01 -9.54 -13.48
CA ARG A 24 -9.23 -8.84 -12.21
C ARG A 24 -7.97 -8.84 -11.35
N ALA A 25 -7.30 -9.99 -11.25
CA ALA A 25 -6.02 -10.10 -10.54
C ALA A 25 -4.95 -9.18 -11.15
N ARG A 26 -4.86 -9.11 -12.50
CA ARG A 26 -3.94 -8.19 -13.18
C ARG A 26 -4.29 -6.73 -12.95
N GLN A 27 -5.58 -6.38 -12.98
CA GLN A 27 -6.03 -5.02 -12.72
C GLN A 27 -5.64 -4.57 -11.31
N LEU A 28 -5.97 -5.36 -10.30
CA LEU A 28 -5.60 -5.11 -8.90
C LEU A 28 -4.07 -4.93 -8.74
N TYR A 29 -3.27 -5.75 -9.42
CA TYR A 29 -1.82 -5.61 -9.37
C TYR A 29 -1.36 -4.30 -10.00
N ARG A 30 -1.84 -3.96 -11.20
CA ARG A 30 -1.50 -2.70 -11.90
C ARG A 30 -1.85 -1.48 -11.06
N ASP A 31 -3.04 -1.46 -10.49
CA ASP A 31 -3.51 -0.32 -9.68
C ASP A 31 -2.71 -0.17 -8.37
N SER A 32 -2.11 -1.25 -7.88
CA SER A 32 -1.23 -1.20 -6.70
C SER A 32 0.19 -0.72 -6.98
N LEU A 33 0.64 -0.72 -8.24
CA LEU A 33 2.03 -0.46 -8.61
C LEU A 33 2.57 0.90 -8.11
N PRO A 34 1.83 2.03 -8.20
CA PRO A 34 2.34 3.31 -7.71
C PRO A 34 2.73 3.26 -6.24
N LEU A 35 1.91 2.59 -5.42
CA LEU A 35 2.14 2.48 -3.99
C LEU A 35 3.26 1.47 -3.67
N LEU A 36 3.32 0.35 -4.38
CA LEU A 36 4.40 -0.65 -4.22
C LEU A 36 5.77 -0.10 -4.64
N VAL A 37 5.83 0.71 -5.70
CA VAL A 37 7.06 1.38 -6.12
C VAL A 37 7.51 2.39 -5.06
N SER A 38 6.60 3.22 -4.55
CA SER A 38 6.89 4.14 -3.44
C SER A 38 7.35 3.39 -2.18
N GLN A 39 6.74 2.24 -1.89
CA GLN A 39 7.12 1.37 -0.76
C GLN A 39 8.55 0.87 -0.90
N SER A 40 9.05 0.61 -2.11
CA SER A 40 10.43 0.16 -2.31
C SER A 40 11.49 1.19 -1.88
N VAL A 41 11.14 2.48 -1.97
CA VAL A 41 11.98 3.63 -1.58
C VAL A 41 11.88 3.89 -0.08
N TYR A 42 10.67 4.08 0.43
CA TYR A 42 10.41 4.52 1.81
C TYR A 42 10.29 3.38 2.82
N ARG A 43 10.12 2.15 2.33
CA ARG A 43 10.06 0.89 3.09
C ARG A 43 9.19 1.00 4.34
N MET A 44 9.77 0.67 5.50
CA MET A 44 9.08 0.67 6.79
C MET A 44 8.47 2.01 7.17
N ARG A 45 8.98 3.14 6.63
CA ARG A 45 8.42 4.46 6.91
C ARG A 45 7.05 4.63 6.25
N LEU A 46 6.93 4.22 4.98
CA LEU A 46 5.64 4.18 4.29
C LEU A 46 4.73 3.16 4.95
N THR A 47 5.21 1.95 5.24
CA THR A 47 4.41 0.93 5.93
C THR A 47 3.79 1.47 7.23
N LYS A 48 4.60 2.10 8.09
CA LYS A 48 4.09 2.68 9.35
C LYS A 48 3.13 3.85 9.14
N TYR A 49 3.42 4.72 8.16
CA TYR A 49 2.54 5.82 7.82
C TYR A 49 1.15 5.31 7.39
N VAL A 50 1.09 4.35 6.46
CA VAL A 50 -0.18 3.77 5.99
C VAL A 50 -0.92 3.04 7.12
N LEU A 51 -0.22 2.25 7.94
CA LEU A 51 -0.84 1.59 9.10
C LEU A 51 -1.41 2.60 10.10
N SER A 52 -0.75 3.75 10.31
CA SER A 52 -1.27 4.84 11.13
C SER A 52 -2.51 5.49 10.52
N LYS A 53 -2.50 5.77 9.21
CA LYS A 53 -3.67 6.31 8.49
C LYS A 53 -4.87 5.36 8.51
N ARG A 54 -4.62 4.06 8.61
CA ARG A 54 -5.63 3.01 8.76
C ARG A 54 -6.05 2.74 10.22
N GLY A 55 -5.50 3.48 11.19
CA GLY A 55 -5.86 3.34 12.61
C GLY A 55 -5.30 2.09 13.29
N ILE A 56 -4.34 1.38 12.68
CA ILE A 56 -3.79 0.13 13.20
C ILE A 56 -2.72 0.40 14.28
N THR A 57 -1.92 1.45 14.13
CA THR A 57 -0.93 1.84 15.13
C THR A 57 -0.55 3.31 14.99
N PRO A 58 -0.38 4.07 16.08
CA PRO A 58 0.08 5.46 16.01
C PRO A 58 1.61 5.59 15.80
N ALA A 59 2.35 4.47 15.81
CA ALA A 59 3.81 4.51 15.82
C ALA A 59 4.38 4.82 14.43
N LEU A 60 4.94 6.02 14.25
CA LEU A 60 5.61 6.44 13.01
C LEU A 60 7.14 6.29 13.04
N HIS A 61 7.75 6.18 14.21
CA HIS A 61 9.20 6.14 14.35
C HIS A 61 9.82 4.91 13.63
N VAL A 62 10.86 5.14 12.82
CA VAL A 62 11.66 4.10 12.17
C VAL A 62 13.12 4.27 12.57
N ARG A 63 13.76 3.16 12.98
CA ARG A 63 15.18 3.14 13.39
C ARG A 63 16.15 3.15 12.21
N ALA A 64 15.75 2.55 11.09
CA ALA A 64 16.59 2.48 9.90
C ALA A 64 16.72 3.88 9.26
N PRO A 65 17.90 4.25 8.74
CA PRO A 65 18.13 5.54 8.11
C PRO A 65 17.50 5.61 6.71
N LEU A 66 16.18 5.66 6.67
CA LEU A 66 15.39 5.73 5.43
C LEU A 66 15.05 7.19 5.08
N PRO A 67 14.83 7.52 3.81
CA PRO A 67 14.32 8.84 3.41
C PRO A 67 13.05 9.21 4.19
N GLU A 68 12.91 10.49 4.53
CA GLU A 68 11.70 11.00 5.18
C GLU A 68 10.55 11.14 4.17
N LEU A 69 9.33 11.00 4.67
CA LEU A 69 8.15 11.38 3.90
C LEU A 69 7.93 12.87 4.16
N ASP A 70 8.09 13.71 3.15
CA ASP A 70 7.70 15.12 3.27
C ASP A 70 6.18 15.28 3.10
N GLU A 71 5.71 16.52 3.09
CA GLU A 71 4.28 16.81 2.97
C GLU A 71 3.71 16.37 1.62
N PHE A 72 4.40 16.66 0.52
CA PHE A 72 3.95 16.29 -0.82
C PHE A 72 3.92 14.78 -1.01
N THR A 73 4.94 14.08 -0.54
CA THR A 73 4.99 12.61 -0.58
C THR A 73 3.85 12.00 0.23
N ARG A 74 3.51 12.58 1.39
CA ARG A 74 2.35 12.11 2.17
C ARG A 74 1.04 12.31 1.42
N GLN A 75 0.87 13.44 0.73
CA GLN A 75 -0.31 13.72 -0.09
C GLN A 75 -0.42 12.71 -1.25
N ASP A 76 0.68 12.45 -1.95
CA ASP A 76 0.72 11.46 -3.03
C ASP A 76 0.37 10.05 -2.52
N VAL A 77 0.94 9.63 -1.39
CA VAL A 77 0.63 8.32 -0.77
C VAL A 77 -0.83 8.24 -0.35
N ASP A 78 -1.38 9.32 0.21
CA ASP A 78 -2.80 9.38 0.60
C ASP A 78 -3.72 9.28 -0.62
N GLN A 79 -3.37 9.92 -1.74
CA GLN A 79 -4.11 9.82 -3.00
C GLN A 79 -4.05 8.40 -3.57
N MET A 80 -2.85 7.81 -3.68
CA MET A 80 -2.68 6.43 -4.16
C MET A 80 -3.48 5.42 -3.32
N LEU A 81 -3.56 5.62 -2.00
CA LEU A 81 -4.39 4.79 -1.12
C LEU A 81 -5.88 4.97 -1.38
N SER A 82 -6.33 6.20 -1.65
CA SER A 82 -7.73 6.48 -1.99
C SER A 82 -8.12 5.80 -3.30
N ASP A 83 -7.28 5.92 -4.33
CA ASP A 83 -7.50 5.32 -5.64
C ASP A 83 -7.55 3.79 -5.53
N LEU A 84 -6.61 3.20 -4.79
CA LEU A 84 -6.57 1.75 -4.57
C LEU A 84 -7.82 1.23 -3.83
N LYS A 85 -8.31 1.97 -2.82
CA LYS A 85 -9.53 1.61 -2.09
C LYS A 85 -10.75 1.61 -3.00
N ALA A 86 -10.86 2.57 -3.91
CA ALA A 86 -11.96 2.65 -4.88
C ALA A 86 -11.98 1.47 -5.86
N VAL A 87 -10.85 0.78 -6.03
CA VAL A 87 -10.75 -0.41 -6.88
C VAL A 87 -11.07 -1.70 -6.12
N ILE A 88 -10.78 -1.77 -4.81
CA ILE A 88 -10.95 -2.98 -4.00
C ILE A 88 -12.39 -3.11 -3.48
N LEU A 89 -13.05 -1.99 -3.14
CA LEU A 89 -14.44 -1.91 -2.69
C LEU A 89 -15.42 -1.89 -3.87
#